data_AF-A0AA35NIA6-F1
#
_entry.id   AF-A0AA35NIA6-F1
#
_cell.length_a   1.000
_cell.length_b   1.000
_cell.length_c   1.000
_cell.angle_alpha   90.00
_cell.angle_beta   90.00
_cell.angle_gamma   90.00
#
_symmetry.space_group_name_H-M   'P 1'
#
loop_
_entity.id
_entity.type
_entity.pdbx_description
1 polymer ?
#
loop_
_entity_poly.entity_id
_entity_poly.type
_entity_poly.pdbx_seq_one_letter_code
_entity_poly.pdbx_strand_id
1 'polypeptide(L)'
;MNPNLPLCKEFFSKITTDLDHDDFRLTITANQPSIALPYYVDKNARFIELIAFKKTFLSLFQEAHTYFNRVLSNQSYSFDENLYYMTIGLLFTTPENKTIHNLHEQLLREYFQDNSIFNIPNLLTKEVRLVQRLLCSSSNRINKSSSLWIFYRKLYILSLHAKTPISTDFCFIFNSSGSQHFSNYYCWNTARWFYDNLAFDKRMELFCLTKIFCFQHVKDCSSWSTLAYMICQQKQKNQYNIRDFQRLRNSFDLFSTPNTEDLNFQLPDADAFIQELAEWIDKTYTADWPPYLCLLEIIKLIGTDINSMFSIWKSEVQNFEKKHGSIKLENSYPVVPKQFTNDLLISKSFIHFGYKKLFLYVAVKKERSRS
;
A
#
# COMPACT_ATOMS: atom_id res chain seq x y z
N MET A 1 -25.21 6.75 -34.30
CA MET A 1 -23.90 6.07 -34.26
C MET A 1 -23.46 5.96 -32.81
N ASN A 2 -23.14 4.76 -32.34
CA ASN A 2 -22.65 4.56 -30.97
C ASN A 2 -21.30 5.31 -30.85
N PRO A 3 -21.13 6.28 -29.94
CA PRO A 3 -19.88 7.02 -29.83
C PRO A 3 -18.76 6.05 -29.50
N ASN A 4 -17.79 5.93 -30.41
CA ASN A 4 -16.59 5.15 -30.16
C ASN A 4 -15.80 5.83 -29.03
N LEU A 5 -15.16 5.04 -28.17
CA LEU A 5 -14.32 5.50 -27.05
C LEU A 5 -12.84 5.23 -27.34
N PRO A 6 -12.26 5.85 -28.39
CA PRO A 6 -10.92 5.52 -28.86
C PRO A 6 -9.86 5.75 -27.79
N LEU A 7 -9.93 6.83 -27.01
CA LEU A 7 -8.94 7.12 -25.97
C LEU A 7 -9.02 6.14 -24.82
N CYS A 8 -10.24 5.80 -24.37
CA CYS A 8 -10.41 4.82 -23.29
C CYS A 8 -9.94 3.42 -23.71
N LYS A 9 -10.23 3.01 -24.96
CA LYS A 9 -9.77 1.73 -25.53
C LYS A 9 -8.25 1.69 -25.66
N GLU A 10 -7.66 2.74 -26.20
CA GLU A 10 -6.20 2.85 -26.34
C GLU A 10 -5.50 2.83 -24.97
N PHE A 11 -6.04 3.57 -23.99
CA PHE A 11 -5.55 3.56 -22.62
C PHE A 11 -5.58 2.15 -22.02
N PHE A 12 -6.74 1.48 -22.08
CA PHE A 12 -6.88 0.13 -21.57
C PHE A 12 -5.91 -0.85 -22.22
N SER A 13 -5.77 -0.78 -23.55
CA SER A 13 -4.83 -1.62 -24.29
C SER A 13 -3.39 -1.43 -23.79
N LYS A 14 -2.92 -0.18 -23.67
CA LYS A 14 -1.55 0.13 -23.24
C LYS A 14 -1.31 -0.20 -21.76
N ILE A 15 -2.23 0.19 -20.88
CA ILE A 15 -2.08 -0.04 -19.44
C ILE A 15 -2.23 -1.51 -19.06
N THR A 16 -2.82 -2.36 -19.90
CA THR A 16 -2.93 -3.80 -19.63
C THR A 16 -1.99 -4.67 -20.47
N THR A 17 -1.16 -4.04 -21.31
CA THR A 17 -0.18 -4.76 -22.15
C THR A 17 0.71 -5.63 -21.29
N ASP A 18 0.83 -6.91 -21.68
CA ASP A 18 1.74 -7.85 -21.03
C ASP A 18 3.17 -7.48 -21.40
N LEU A 19 4.00 -7.23 -20.39
CA LEU A 19 5.37 -6.77 -20.58
C LEU A 19 6.23 -7.45 -19.52
N ASP A 20 7.36 -8.00 -19.94
CA ASP A 20 8.27 -8.83 -19.13
C ASP A 20 9.06 -8.06 -18.05
N HIS A 21 8.61 -6.87 -17.66
CA HIS A 21 9.30 -6.02 -16.71
C HIS A 21 8.53 -5.90 -15.41
N ASP A 22 9.22 -6.19 -14.31
CA ASP A 22 8.66 -6.14 -12.97
C ASP A 22 8.28 -4.72 -12.53
N ASP A 23 8.86 -3.66 -13.12
CA ASP A 23 8.58 -2.27 -12.75
C ASP A 23 7.81 -1.52 -13.86
N PHE A 24 6.48 -1.49 -13.74
CA PHE A 24 5.59 -0.67 -14.58
C PHE A 24 5.11 0.58 -13.84
N ARG A 25 5.26 1.74 -14.47
CA ARG A 25 4.88 3.04 -13.92
C ARG A 25 3.86 3.75 -14.80
N LEU A 26 2.82 4.30 -14.17
CA LEU A 26 1.86 5.17 -14.83
C LEU A 26 2.09 6.62 -14.40
N THR A 27 2.59 7.43 -15.31
CA THR A 27 2.95 8.83 -15.03
C THR A 27 2.00 9.80 -15.71
N ILE A 28 1.49 10.76 -14.94
CA ILE A 28 0.72 11.88 -15.46
C ILE A 28 1.59 13.14 -15.42
N THR A 29 1.91 13.68 -16.60
CA THR A 29 2.86 14.82 -16.72
C THR A 29 2.39 15.90 -17.68
N ALA A 30 3.07 17.05 -17.68
CA ALA A 30 2.78 18.17 -18.58
C ALA A 30 3.03 17.78 -20.04
N ASN A 31 2.25 18.36 -20.96
CA ASN A 31 2.39 18.09 -22.39
C ASN A 31 3.79 18.47 -22.88
N GLN A 32 4.34 17.68 -23.80
CA GLN A 32 5.62 17.97 -24.46
C GLN A 32 5.36 18.39 -25.91
N PRO A 33 5.88 19.53 -26.39
CA PRO A 33 5.62 20.01 -27.75
C PRO A 33 6.03 19.03 -28.86
N SER A 34 7.02 18.19 -28.59
CA SER A 34 7.57 17.20 -29.54
C SER A 34 6.79 15.89 -29.61
N ILE A 35 5.81 15.65 -28.74
CA ILE A 35 5.07 14.39 -28.66
C ILE A 35 3.60 14.64 -29.00
N ALA A 36 3.19 14.18 -30.19
CA ALA A 36 1.80 14.28 -30.66
C ALA A 36 0.92 13.10 -30.22
N LEU A 37 1.51 12.02 -29.71
CA LEU A 37 0.77 10.82 -29.30
C LEU A 37 -0.01 11.06 -27.99
N PRO A 38 -1.24 10.53 -27.88
CA PRO A 38 -2.02 10.63 -26.63
C PRO A 38 -1.29 9.98 -25.44
N TYR A 39 -0.68 8.81 -25.69
CA TYR A 39 0.11 8.07 -24.71
C TYR A 39 1.49 7.76 -25.26
N TYR A 40 2.50 7.94 -24.42
CA TYR A 40 3.88 7.55 -24.73
C TYR A 40 4.27 6.39 -23.82
N VAL A 41 4.88 5.35 -24.38
CA VAL A 41 5.43 4.22 -23.61
C VAL A 41 6.94 4.30 -23.71
N ASP A 42 7.58 4.68 -22.62
CA ASP A 42 9.03 4.59 -22.49
C ASP A 42 9.41 3.18 -22.05
N LYS A 43 10.26 2.53 -22.83
CA LYS A 43 10.78 1.19 -22.55
C LYS A 43 12.28 1.31 -22.28
N ASN A 44 12.62 1.50 -21.01
CA ASN A 44 14.01 1.48 -20.57
C ASN A 44 14.39 0.08 -20.09
N ALA A 45 15.69 -0.22 -20.04
CA ALA A 45 16.17 -1.53 -19.59
C ALA A 45 15.76 -1.91 -18.15
N ARG A 46 15.32 -0.94 -17.32
CA ARG A 46 15.00 -1.13 -15.90
C ARG A 46 13.52 -1.06 -15.55
N PHE A 47 12.72 -0.33 -16.32
CA PHE A 47 11.30 -0.12 -16.05
C PHE A 47 10.57 0.26 -17.33
N ILE A 48 9.26 0.07 -17.32
CA ILE A 48 8.36 0.56 -18.36
C ILE A 48 7.52 1.69 -17.78
N GLU A 49 7.47 2.80 -18.50
CA GLU A 49 6.67 3.94 -18.10
C GLU A 49 5.61 4.27 -19.16
N LEU A 50 4.34 4.13 -18.79
CA LEU A 50 3.22 4.67 -19.54
C LEU A 50 3.00 6.13 -19.11
N ILE A 51 3.29 7.05 -20.02
CA ILE A 51 3.11 8.48 -19.81
C ILE A 51 1.78 8.91 -20.44
N ALA A 52 0.89 9.44 -19.60
CA ALA A 52 -0.33 10.11 -19.99
C ALA A 52 -0.17 11.62 -19.78
N PHE A 53 -0.18 12.40 -20.86
CA PHE A 53 -0.07 13.85 -20.73
C PHE A 53 -1.35 14.47 -20.17
N LYS A 54 -1.24 15.62 -19.49
CA LYS A 54 -2.40 16.33 -18.91
C LYS A 54 -3.51 16.61 -19.93
N LYS A 55 -3.17 16.92 -21.19
CA LYS A 55 -4.17 17.09 -22.26
C LYS A 55 -4.90 15.77 -22.53
N THR A 56 -4.17 14.67 -22.68
CA THR A 56 -4.76 13.34 -22.85
C THR A 56 -5.63 12.92 -21.67
N PHE A 57 -5.16 13.16 -20.45
CA PHE A 57 -5.90 12.89 -19.22
C PHE A 57 -7.25 13.62 -19.21
N LEU A 58 -7.26 14.91 -19.57
CA LEU A 58 -8.48 15.70 -19.70
C LEU A 58 -9.37 15.20 -20.85
N SER A 59 -8.81 14.91 -22.02
CA SER A 59 -9.56 14.42 -23.18
C SER A 59 -10.20 13.06 -22.91
N LEU A 60 -9.52 12.15 -22.22
CA LEU A 60 -10.07 10.87 -21.80
C LEU A 60 -11.20 11.06 -20.77
N PHE A 61 -11.07 11.99 -19.82
CA PHE A 61 -12.19 12.35 -18.94
C PHE A 61 -13.39 12.87 -19.73
N GLN A 62 -13.18 13.79 -20.68
CA GLN A 62 -14.24 14.36 -21.50
C GLN A 62 -14.94 13.29 -22.35
N GLU A 63 -14.17 12.41 -22.98
CA GLU A 63 -14.69 11.30 -23.80
C GLU A 63 -15.59 10.38 -22.94
N ALA A 64 -15.07 9.89 -21.81
CA ALA A 64 -15.79 8.97 -20.93
C ALA A 64 -17.01 9.64 -20.28
N HIS A 65 -16.87 10.88 -19.79
CA HIS A 65 -17.97 11.60 -19.16
C HIS A 65 -19.09 11.97 -20.14
N THR A 66 -18.74 12.30 -21.39
CA THR A 66 -19.74 12.56 -22.45
C THR A 66 -20.54 11.30 -22.75
N TYR A 67 -19.89 10.14 -22.81
CA TYR A 67 -20.57 8.86 -22.96
C TYR A 67 -21.49 8.56 -21.77
N PHE A 68 -20.98 8.72 -20.55
CA PHE A 68 -21.73 8.49 -19.32
C PHE A 68 -23.01 9.33 -19.24
N ASN A 69 -22.93 10.63 -19.57
CA ASN A 69 -24.10 11.50 -19.59
C ASN A 69 -25.16 11.09 -20.62
N ARG A 70 -24.74 10.57 -21.79
CA ARG A 70 -25.67 10.06 -22.82
C ARG A 70 -26.39 8.80 -22.35
N VAL A 71 -25.65 7.90 -21.69
CA VAL A 71 -26.23 6.70 -21.07
C VAL A 71 -27.28 7.08 -20.03
N LEU A 72 -26.97 8.03 -19.16
CA LEU A 72 -27.91 8.51 -18.15
C LEU A 72 -29.15 9.18 -18.77
N SER A 73 -28.98 10.00 -19.81
CA SER A 73 -30.10 10.69 -20.45
C SER A 73 -31.05 9.76 -21.18
N ASN A 74 -30.54 8.65 -21.74
CA ASN A 74 -31.33 7.71 -22.54
C ASN A 74 -32.08 6.67 -21.68
N GLN A 75 -31.88 6.66 -20.35
CA GLN A 75 -32.51 5.76 -19.36
C GLN A 75 -32.45 4.26 -19.70
N SER A 76 -31.64 3.88 -20.68
CA SER A 76 -31.43 2.52 -21.13
C SER A 76 -29.97 2.40 -21.57
N TYR A 77 -29.28 1.43 -21.00
CA TYR A 77 -27.94 1.07 -21.43
C TYR A 77 -27.86 -0.44 -21.59
N SER A 78 -27.17 -0.86 -22.65
CA SER A 78 -26.70 -2.23 -22.80
C SER A 78 -25.42 -2.42 -21.98
N PHE A 79 -25.29 -3.59 -21.36
CA PHE A 79 -24.00 -4.06 -20.88
C PHE A 79 -23.15 -4.39 -22.11
N ASP A 80 -22.30 -3.45 -22.52
CA ASP A 80 -21.42 -3.60 -23.68
C ASP A 80 -20.01 -3.11 -23.38
N GLU A 81 -19.08 -3.40 -24.30
CA GLU A 81 -17.67 -3.04 -24.16
C GLU A 81 -17.45 -1.52 -24.06
N ASN A 82 -18.28 -0.69 -24.71
CA ASN A 82 -18.10 0.76 -24.62
C ASN A 82 -18.46 1.24 -23.21
N LEU A 83 -19.53 0.71 -22.60
CA LEU A 83 -19.86 1.02 -21.21
C LEU A 83 -18.71 0.62 -20.28
N TYR A 84 -18.11 -0.56 -20.51
CA TYR A 84 -16.92 -1.00 -19.80
C TYR A 84 -15.72 -0.05 -20.00
N TYR A 85 -15.32 0.27 -21.22
CA TYR A 85 -14.21 1.20 -21.47
C TYR A 85 -14.44 2.59 -20.90
N MET A 86 -15.69 3.08 -20.92
CA MET A 86 -16.05 4.33 -20.26
C MET A 86 -15.74 4.28 -18.76
N THR A 87 -16.11 3.19 -18.08
CA THR A 87 -15.78 3.04 -16.66
C THR A 87 -14.27 3.02 -16.43
N ILE A 88 -13.47 2.40 -17.30
CA ILE A 88 -12.00 2.47 -17.21
C ILE A 88 -11.51 3.91 -17.25
N GLY A 89 -12.02 4.69 -18.21
CA GLY A 89 -11.64 6.09 -18.34
C GLY A 89 -11.98 6.92 -17.09
N LEU A 90 -13.15 6.68 -16.50
CA LEU A 90 -13.58 7.35 -15.28
C LEU A 90 -12.92 6.81 -14.01
N LEU A 91 -12.52 5.54 -13.93
CA LEU A 91 -11.69 5.02 -12.84
C LEU A 91 -10.31 5.67 -12.83
N PHE A 92 -9.73 5.89 -14.00
CA PHE A 92 -8.44 6.58 -14.13
C PHE A 92 -8.53 8.06 -13.76
N THR A 93 -9.59 8.75 -14.21
CA THR A 93 -9.69 10.22 -14.07
C THR A 93 -10.44 10.70 -12.84
N THR A 94 -11.36 9.87 -12.33
CA THR A 94 -12.21 10.12 -11.17
C THR A 94 -12.23 8.92 -10.21
N PRO A 95 -11.07 8.54 -9.62
CA PRO A 95 -10.91 7.26 -8.93
C PRO A 95 -11.75 7.08 -7.66
N GLU A 96 -12.40 8.13 -7.14
CA GLU A 96 -13.31 8.06 -5.99
C GLU A 96 -14.80 8.14 -6.35
N ASN A 97 -15.13 8.07 -7.65
CA ASN A 97 -16.53 8.11 -8.08
C ASN A 97 -17.21 6.76 -7.81
N LYS A 98 -17.91 6.65 -6.67
CA LYS A 98 -18.60 5.43 -6.25
C LYS A 98 -19.61 4.88 -7.27
N THR A 99 -20.30 5.76 -7.99
CA THR A 99 -21.25 5.34 -9.04
C THR A 99 -20.53 4.57 -10.14
N ILE A 100 -19.35 5.03 -10.53
CA ILE A 100 -18.53 4.36 -11.55
C ILE A 100 -17.94 3.06 -11.03
N HIS A 101 -17.49 3.02 -9.77
CA HIS A 101 -17.04 1.77 -9.15
C HIS A 101 -18.15 0.71 -9.11
N ASN A 102 -19.35 1.09 -8.67
CA ASN A 102 -20.49 0.17 -8.62
C ASN A 102 -20.88 -0.33 -10.02
N LEU A 103 -20.92 0.58 -11.01
CA LEU A 103 -21.22 0.22 -12.39
C LEU A 103 -20.16 -0.71 -12.99
N HIS A 104 -18.88 -0.42 -12.75
CA HIS A 104 -17.76 -1.25 -13.20
C HIS A 104 -17.79 -2.65 -12.57
N GLU A 105 -18.06 -2.72 -11.26
CA GLU A 105 -18.21 -4.00 -10.57
C GLU A 105 -19.42 -4.79 -11.08
N GLN A 106 -20.54 -4.12 -11.38
CA GLN A 106 -21.69 -4.76 -11.99
C GLN A 106 -21.35 -5.34 -13.36
N LEU A 107 -20.68 -4.58 -14.23
CA LEU A 107 -20.21 -5.05 -15.54
C LEU A 107 -19.33 -6.30 -15.44
N LEU A 108 -18.41 -6.33 -14.47
CA LEU A 108 -17.58 -7.52 -14.25
C LEU A 108 -18.39 -8.72 -13.75
N ARG A 109 -19.37 -8.50 -12.87
CA ARG A 109 -20.26 -9.58 -12.39
C ARG A 109 -21.05 -10.20 -13.53
N GLU A 110 -21.66 -9.36 -14.37
CA GLU A 110 -22.37 -9.82 -15.57
C GLU A 110 -21.44 -10.64 -16.48
N TYR A 111 -20.22 -10.15 -16.73
CA TYR A 111 -19.21 -10.89 -17.52
C TYR A 111 -18.85 -12.25 -16.91
N PHE A 112 -18.76 -12.37 -15.59
CA PHE A 112 -18.49 -13.65 -14.95
C PHE A 112 -19.67 -14.63 -15.01
N GLN A 113 -20.89 -14.14 -15.20
CA GLN A 113 -22.08 -14.96 -15.43
C GLN A 113 -22.21 -15.36 -16.91
N ASP A 114 -21.95 -14.41 -17.82
CA ASP A 114 -21.96 -14.60 -19.26
C ASP A 114 -20.74 -13.94 -19.90
N ASN A 115 -19.76 -14.76 -20.24
CA ASN A 115 -18.50 -14.30 -20.83
C ASN A 115 -18.65 -13.81 -22.29
N SER A 116 -19.82 -13.96 -22.91
CA SER A 116 -20.09 -13.46 -24.27
C SER A 116 -20.40 -11.95 -24.30
N ILE A 117 -20.67 -11.34 -23.12
CA ILE A 117 -20.95 -9.90 -22.99
C ILE A 117 -19.77 -9.05 -23.45
N PHE A 118 -18.53 -9.51 -23.21
CA PHE A 118 -17.31 -8.83 -23.65
C PHE A 118 -16.43 -9.77 -24.48
N ASN A 119 -15.97 -9.31 -25.63
CA ASN A 119 -14.97 -10.00 -26.43
C ASN A 119 -13.55 -9.54 -26.03
N ILE A 120 -13.28 -9.51 -24.72
CA ILE A 120 -11.98 -9.09 -24.17
C ILE A 120 -11.25 -10.32 -23.64
N PRO A 121 -10.22 -10.82 -24.35
CA PRO A 121 -9.49 -12.00 -23.89
C PRO A 121 -8.73 -11.70 -22.61
N ASN A 122 -8.74 -12.66 -21.69
CA ASN A 122 -8.09 -12.61 -20.37
C ASN A 122 -8.49 -11.37 -19.56
N LEU A 123 -9.78 -11.00 -19.60
CA LEU A 123 -10.28 -9.79 -18.95
C LEU A 123 -9.87 -9.68 -17.47
N LEU A 124 -10.02 -10.74 -16.67
CA LEU A 124 -9.65 -10.70 -15.25
C LEU A 124 -8.14 -10.45 -15.04
N THR A 125 -7.26 -11.03 -15.86
CA THR A 125 -5.82 -10.74 -15.81
C THR A 125 -5.55 -9.26 -16.16
N LYS A 126 -6.25 -8.74 -17.17
CA LYS A 126 -6.15 -7.33 -17.57
C LYS A 126 -6.69 -6.38 -16.50
N GLU A 127 -7.76 -6.74 -15.81
CA GLU A 127 -8.33 -6.00 -14.68
C GLU A 127 -7.34 -5.89 -13.51
N VAL A 128 -6.75 -7.02 -13.13
CA VAL A 128 -5.72 -7.05 -12.09
C VAL A 128 -4.57 -6.12 -12.48
N ARG A 129 -4.03 -6.25 -13.70
CA ARG A 129 -2.95 -5.38 -14.19
C ARG A 129 -3.35 -3.90 -14.22
N LEU A 130 -4.56 -3.59 -14.71
CA LEU A 130 -5.09 -2.24 -14.74
C LEU A 130 -5.05 -1.62 -13.34
N VAL A 131 -5.67 -2.29 -12.36
CA VAL A 131 -5.78 -1.76 -11.00
C VAL A 131 -4.40 -1.68 -10.33
N GLN A 132 -3.54 -2.68 -10.50
CA GLN A 132 -2.16 -2.66 -10.00
C GLN A 132 -1.39 -1.44 -10.52
N ARG A 133 -1.46 -1.17 -11.83
CA ARG A 133 -0.75 -0.08 -12.48
C ARG A 133 -1.35 1.29 -12.18
N LEU A 134 -2.67 1.39 -11.99
CA LEU A 134 -3.32 2.59 -11.43
C LEU A 134 -2.84 2.86 -10.01
N LEU A 135 -2.80 1.83 -9.16
CA LEU A 135 -2.34 1.91 -7.78
C LEU A 135 -0.83 2.17 -7.67
N CYS A 136 -0.04 2.00 -8.73
CA CYS A 136 1.38 2.40 -8.78
C CYS A 136 1.61 3.72 -9.53
N SER A 137 0.55 4.51 -9.78
CA SER A 137 0.65 5.77 -10.51
C SER A 137 1.40 6.86 -9.73
N SER A 138 2.11 7.73 -10.45
CA SER A 138 2.71 8.94 -9.88
C SER A 138 1.68 9.96 -9.37
N SER A 139 0.40 9.81 -9.72
CA SER A 139 -0.68 10.64 -9.18
C SER A 139 -1.13 10.16 -7.80
N ASN A 140 -0.92 11.00 -6.78
CA ASN A 140 -1.40 10.79 -5.41
C ASN A 140 -2.90 10.45 -5.37
N ARG A 141 -3.72 11.12 -6.19
CA ARG A 141 -5.18 10.93 -6.21
C ARG A 141 -5.58 9.50 -6.64
N ILE A 142 -4.80 8.89 -7.51
CA ILE A 142 -5.06 7.54 -8.04
C ILE A 142 -4.43 6.51 -7.12
N ASN A 143 -3.14 6.65 -6.81
CA ASN A 143 -2.39 5.72 -5.97
C ASN A 143 -2.95 5.61 -4.54
N LYS A 144 -3.45 6.71 -3.96
CA LYS A 144 -4.07 6.73 -2.63
C LYS A 144 -5.59 6.57 -2.70
N SER A 145 -6.12 6.05 -3.81
CA SER A 145 -7.55 5.87 -3.95
C SER A 145 -8.06 4.73 -3.10
N SER A 146 -8.87 5.05 -2.08
CA SER A 146 -9.45 4.05 -1.19
C SER A 146 -10.33 3.06 -1.94
N SER A 147 -11.06 3.55 -2.95
CA SER A 147 -11.97 2.75 -3.76
C SER A 147 -11.20 1.76 -4.66
N LEU A 148 -10.09 2.18 -5.27
CA LEU A 148 -9.23 1.28 -6.05
C LEU A 148 -8.55 0.20 -5.18
N TRP A 149 -8.09 0.54 -3.98
CA TRP A 149 -7.52 -0.47 -3.06
C TRP A 149 -8.56 -1.51 -2.62
N ILE A 150 -9.81 -1.11 -2.37
CA ILE A 150 -10.90 -2.04 -2.08
C ILE A 150 -11.19 -2.90 -3.30
N PHE A 151 -11.23 -2.31 -4.49
CA PHE A 151 -11.44 -3.05 -5.73
C PHE A 151 -10.32 -4.06 -5.99
N TYR A 152 -9.07 -3.73 -5.68
CA TYR A 152 -7.95 -4.68 -5.76
C TYR A 152 -8.15 -5.90 -4.86
N ARG A 153 -8.64 -5.74 -3.62
CA ARG A 153 -8.99 -6.86 -2.73
C ARG A 153 -10.08 -7.76 -3.33
N LYS A 154 -11.09 -7.15 -3.95
CA LYS A 154 -12.17 -7.87 -4.65
C LYS A 154 -11.62 -8.68 -5.83
N LEU A 155 -10.75 -8.09 -6.64
CA LEU A 155 -10.09 -8.77 -7.76
C LEU A 155 -9.21 -9.94 -7.28
N TYR A 156 -8.51 -9.80 -6.16
CA TYR A 156 -7.78 -10.91 -5.55
C TYR A 156 -8.72 -12.06 -5.18
N ILE A 157 -9.86 -11.78 -4.54
CA ILE A 157 -10.84 -12.82 -4.20
C ILE A 157 -11.35 -13.52 -5.46
N LEU A 158 -11.72 -12.76 -6.49
CA LEU A 158 -12.15 -13.33 -7.78
C LEU A 158 -11.05 -14.19 -8.40
N SER A 159 -9.78 -13.78 -8.28
CA SER A 159 -8.64 -14.52 -8.81
C SER A 159 -8.44 -15.89 -8.15
N LEU A 160 -8.80 -16.05 -6.87
CA LEU A 160 -8.72 -17.34 -6.18
C LEU A 160 -9.72 -18.37 -6.73
N HIS A 161 -10.79 -17.90 -7.35
CA HIS A 161 -11.83 -18.74 -7.96
C HIS A 161 -11.71 -18.84 -9.49
N ALA A 162 -10.74 -18.15 -10.07
CA ALA A 162 -10.50 -18.20 -11.50
C ALA A 162 -9.95 -19.58 -11.91
N LYS A 163 -10.44 -20.11 -13.03
CA LYS A 163 -9.93 -21.36 -13.61
C LYS A 163 -8.47 -21.24 -14.07
N THR A 164 -8.03 -20.02 -14.37
CA THR A 164 -6.67 -19.71 -14.80
C THR A 164 -5.94 -19.02 -13.65
N PRO A 165 -4.74 -19.49 -13.27
CA PRO A 165 -3.92 -18.81 -12.28
C PRO A 165 -3.64 -17.36 -12.72
N ILE A 166 -4.01 -16.41 -11.87
CA ILE A 166 -3.67 -15.00 -12.07
C ILE A 166 -2.55 -14.69 -11.09
N SER A 167 -1.38 -14.37 -11.62
CA SER A 167 -0.27 -13.88 -10.80
C SER A 167 -0.67 -12.53 -10.22
N THR A 168 -0.91 -12.50 -8.91
CA THR A 168 -1.01 -11.25 -8.16
C THR A 168 0.36 -11.01 -7.54
N ASP A 169 1.20 -10.22 -8.20
CA ASP A 169 2.47 -9.79 -7.62
C ASP A 169 2.21 -8.70 -6.58
N PHE A 170 1.74 -9.12 -5.41
CA PHE A 170 1.45 -8.23 -4.30
C PHE A 170 2.73 -7.58 -3.75
N CYS A 171 3.86 -8.27 -3.83
CA CYS A 171 5.18 -7.77 -3.45
C CYS A 171 5.54 -6.53 -4.27
N PHE A 172 5.46 -6.63 -5.60
CA PHE A 172 5.67 -5.50 -6.50
C PHE A 172 4.78 -4.31 -6.15
N ILE A 173 3.47 -4.53 -6.00
CA ILE A 173 2.53 -3.42 -5.79
C ILE A 173 2.83 -2.66 -4.51
N PHE A 174 3.02 -3.37 -3.39
CA PHE A 174 3.22 -2.70 -2.11
C PHE A 174 4.56 -1.96 -2.08
N ASN A 175 5.60 -2.55 -2.68
CA ASN A 175 6.89 -1.88 -2.83
C ASN A 175 6.81 -0.65 -3.75
N SER A 176 6.21 -0.79 -4.92
CA SER A 176 6.11 0.26 -5.93
C SER A 176 5.21 1.42 -5.46
N SER A 177 4.01 1.10 -4.99
CA SER A 177 3.07 2.09 -4.46
C SER A 177 3.62 2.81 -3.22
N GLY A 178 4.22 2.06 -2.28
CA GLY A 178 4.84 2.63 -1.08
C GLY A 178 6.03 3.53 -1.41
N SER A 179 6.85 3.14 -2.39
CA SER A 179 8.00 3.94 -2.85
C SER A 179 7.57 5.22 -3.54
N GLN A 180 6.50 5.16 -4.33
CA GLN A 180 6.01 6.30 -5.10
C GLN A 180 5.40 7.38 -4.19
N HIS A 181 4.75 6.99 -3.10
CA HIS A 181 4.09 7.92 -2.20
C HIS A 181 4.32 7.59 -0.73
N PHE A 182 5.13 8.43 -0.10
CA PHE A 182 5.40 8.39 1.33
C PHE A 182 4.13 8.30 2.18
N SER A 183 4.17 7.41 3.19
CA SER A 183 3.11 7.17 4.15
C SER A 183 1.76 6.86 3.50
N ASN A 184 1.76 6.00 2.47
CA ASN A 184 0.52 5.55 1.84
C ASN A 184 -0.26 4.56 2.74
N TYR A 185 -1.10 5.10 3.61
CA TYR A 185 -1.91 4.31 4.53
C TYR A 185 -2.78 3.26 3.84
N TYR A 186 -3.37 3.54 2.66
CA TYR A 186 -4.25 2.59 1.99
C TYR A 186 -3.50 1.37 1.41
N CYS A 187 -2.31 1.61 0.88
CA CYS A 187 -1.37 0.56 0.44
C CYS A 187 -1.04 -0.36 1.61
N TRP A 188 -0.52 0.20 2.70
CA TRP A 188 -0.06 -0.55 3.85
C TRP A 188 -1.19 -1.20 4.65
N ASN A 189 -2.37 -0.58 4.72
CA ASN A 189 -3.57 -1.21 5.27
C ASN A 189 -4.05 -2.40 4.41
N THR A 190 -3.86 -2.33 3.10
CA THR A 190 -4.15 -3.48 2.21
C THR A 190 -3.09 -4.56 2.33
N ALA A 191 -1.82 -4.23 2.57
CA ALA A 191 -0.79 -5.22 2.89
C ALA A 191 -1.14 -6.02 4.16
N ARG A 192 -1.67 -5.38 5.22
CA ARG A 192 -2.18 -6.08 6.41
C ARG A 192 -3.31 -7.05 6.06
N TRP A 193 -4.23 -6.60 5.20
CA TRP A 193 -5.33 -7.44 4.74
C TRP A 193 -4.84 -8.66 3.96
N PHE A 194 -3.86 -8.49 3.06
CA PHE A 194 -3.25 -9.62 2.35
C PHE A 194 -2.52 -10.54 3.31
N TYR A 195 -1.71 -10.00 4.21
CA TYR A 195 -0.96 -10.78 5.20
C TYR A 195 -1.83 -11.78 5.98
N ASP A 196 -3.01 -11.34 6.43
CA ASP A 196 -3.95 -12.20 7.18
C ASP A 196 -4.68 -13.24 6.31
N ASN A 197 -4.75 -13.03 4.99
CA ASN A 197 -5.54 -13.85 4.07
C ASN A 197 -4.69 -14.61 3.03
N LEU A 198 -3.36 -14.47 3.08
CA LEU A 198 -2.40 -15.22 2.27
C LEU A 198 -2.05 -16.55 2.95
N ALA A 199 -1.70 -17.53 2.12
CA ALA A 199 -1.03 -18.76 2.55
C ALA A 199 0.36 -18.46 3.10
N PHE A 200 0.88 -19.37 3.92
CA PHE A 200 2.10 -19.20 4.70
C PHE A 200 3.30 -18.67 3.90
N ASP A 201 3.69 -19.33 2.81
CA ASP A 201 4.88 -18.93 2.03
C ASP A 201 4.77 -17.49 1.51
N LYS A 202 3.57 -17.11 1.07
CA LYS A 202 3.27 -15.78 0.54
C LYS A 202 3.17 -14.73 1.65
N ARG A 203 2.72 -15.12 2.83
CA ARG A 203 2.75 -14.29 4.04
C ARG A 203 4.19 -13.97 4.46
N MET A 204 5.10 -14.96 4.41
CA MET A 204 6.53 -14.76 4.67
C MET A 204 7.17 -13.83 3.66
N GLU A 205 6.86 -14.01 2.38
CA GLU A 205 7.35 -13.16 1.30
C GLU A 205 6.97 -11.69 1.56
N LEU A 206 5.69 -11.44 1.89
CA LEU A 206 5.19 -10.10 2.21
C LEU A 206 5.81 -9.53 3.49
N PHE A 207 6.04 -10.35 4.52
CA PHE A 207 6.71 -9.93 5.75
C PHE A 207 8.15 -9.48 5.47
N CYS A 208 8.93 -10.30 4.76
CA CYS A 208 10.31 -10.00 4.39
C CYS A 208 10.40 -8.72 3.55
N LEU A 209 9.52 -8.56 2.56
CA LEU A 209 9.42 -7.36 1.75
C LEU A 209 9.11 -6.12 2.61
N THR A 210 8.12 -6.22 3.49
CA THR A 210 7.71 -5.11 4.37
C THR A 210 8.85 -4.71 5.30
N LYS A 211 9.58 -5.68 5.86
CA LYS A 211 10.76 -5.45 6.71
C LYS A 211 11.87 -4.73 5.95
N ILE A 212 12.24 -5.21 4.76
CA ILE A 212 13.23 -4.56 3.89
C ILE A 212 12.82 -3.13 3.58
N PHE A 213 11.55 -2.93 3.20
CA PHE A 213 11.01 -1.61 2.89
C PHE A 213 11.13 -0.66 4.09
N CYS A 214 10.73 -1.09 5.29
CA CYS A 214 10.81 -0.26 6.50
C CYS A 214 12.24 0.23 6.76
N PHE A 215 13.23 -0.66 6.61
CA PHE A 215 14.64 -0.33 6.85
C PHE A 215 15.21 0.61 5.79
N GLN A 216 14.71 0.55 4.55
CA GLN A 216 15.07 1.48 3.48
C GLN A 216 14.33 2.83 3.60
N HIS A 217 13.13 2.83 4.20
CA HIS A 217 12.23 3.98 4.30
C HIS A 217 11.93 4.32 5.76
N VAL A 218 12.97 4.65 6.52
CA VAL A 218 12.92 4.87 8.00
C VAL A 218 11.82 5.83 8.45
N LYS A 219 11.48 6.83 7.63
CA LYS A 219 10.46 7.84 7.95
C LYS A 219 9.02 7.37 7.73
N ASP A 220 8.79 6.28 6.99
CA ASP A 220 7.44 5.90 6.55
C ASP A 220 6.64 5.22 7.67
N CYS A 221 5.87 6.01 8.42
CA CYS A 221 5.13 5.52 9.57
C CYS A 221 4.09 4.43 9.24
N SER A 222 3.56 4.41 8.02
CA SER A 222 2.53 3.45 7.61
C SER A 222 3.12 2.06 7.39
N SER A 223 4.32 1.99 6.80
CA SER A 223 5.08 0.74 6.65
C SER A 223 5.49 0.18 8.01
N TRP A 224 6.09 0.99 8.89
CA TRP A 224 6.51 0.58 10.23
C TRP A 224 5.34 0.11 11.11
N SER A 225 4.20 0.80 11.04
CA SER A 225 2.98 0.36 11.72
C SER A 225 2.47 -0.98 11.18
N THR A 226 2.69 -1.25 9.90
CA THR A 226 2.31 -2.53 9.27
C THR A 226 3.26 -3.65 9.64
N LEU A 227 4.56 -3.38 9.72
CA LEU A 227 5.53 -4.35 10.24
C LEU A 227 5.22 -4.73 11.70
N ALA A 228 4.92 -3.74 12.55
CA ALA A 228 4.47 -3.99 13.92
C ALA A 228 3.20 -4.86 13.95
N TYR A 229 2.21 -4.53 13.12
CA TYR A 229 1.00 -5.35 12.98
C TYR A 229 1.32 -6.81 12.65
N MET A 230 2.15 -7.08 11.64
CA MET A 230 2.49 -8.44 11.21
C MET A 230 3.15 -9.25 12.32
N ILE A 231 4.07 -8.64 13.10
CA ILE A 231 4.69 -9.27 14.27
C ILE A 231 3.65 -9.56 15.35
N CYS A 232 2.85 -8.57 15.73
CA CYS A 232 1.88 -8.69 16.81
C CYS A 232 0.73 -9.65 16.50
N GLN A 233 0.35 -9.76 15.22
CA GLN A 233 -0.73 -10.60 14.75
C GLN A 233 -0.51 -12.09 15.07
N GLN A 234 0.74 -12.52 15.22
CA GLN A 234 1.10 -13.87 15.65
C GLN A 234 0.57 -14.20 17.06
N LYS A 235 0.55 -13.21 17.97
CA LYS A 235 0.10 -13.39 19.35
C LYS A 235 -1.36 -12.96 19.54
N GLN A 236 -1.80 -11.85 18.92
CA GLN A 236 -3.12 -11.26 19.18
C GLN A 236 -4.22 -11.64 18.17
N LYS A 237 -3.90 -12.40 17.11
CA LYS A 237 -4.84 -12.96 16.11
C LYS A 237 -6.08 -12.10 15.84
N ASN A 238 -5.88 -10.85 15.42
CA ASN A 238 -6.98 -9.96 15.08
C ASN A 238 -7.75 -10.50 13.87
N GLN A 239 -9.04 -10.77 14.04
CA GLN A 239 -9.86 -11.37 13.00
C GLN A 239 -10.48 -10.35 12.02
N TYR A 240 -10.24 -9.05 12.17
CA TYR A 240 -10.88 -8.03 11.36
C TYR A 240 -10.69 -8.24 9.86
N ASN A 241 -9.45 -8.42 9.39
CA ASN A 241 -9.16 -8.60 7.97
C ASN A 241 -9.69 -9.93 7.41
N ILE A 242 -9.73 -10.97 8.25
CA ILE A 242 -10.31 -12.27 7.90
C ILE A 242 -11.83 -12.12 7.70
N ARG A 243 -12.52 -11.41 8.61
CA ARG A 243 -13.95 -11.12 8.49
C ARG A 243 -14.25 -10.24 7.27
N ASP A 244 -13.40 -9.27 6.98
CA ASP A 244 -13.54 -8.43 5.77
C ASP A 244 -13.36 -9.26 4.49
N PHE A 245 -12.39 -10.18 4.45
CA PHE A 245 -12.24 -11.14 3.35
C PHE A 245 -13.49 -11.99 3.15
N GLN A 246 -14.03 -12.57 4.23
CA GLN A 246 -15.26 -13.36 4.17
C GLN A 246 -16.45 -12.52 3.68
N ARG A 247 -16.60 -11.28 4.16
CA ARG A 247 -17.64 -10.36 3.71
C ARG A 247 -17.53 -10.06 2.21
N LEU A 248 -16.33 -9.75 1.72
CA LEU A 248 -16.10 -9.49 0.30
C LEU A 248 -16.35 -10.74 -0.55
N ARG A 249 -15.96 -11.91 -0.07
CA ARG A 249 -16.18 -13.19 -0.75
C ARG A 249 -17.65 -13.54 -0.88
N ASN A 250 -18.42 -13.37 0.20
CA ASN A 250 -19.87 -13.55 0.18
C ASN A 250 -20.55 -12.58 -0.77
N SER A 251 -20.00 -11.37 -0.96
CA SER A 251 -20.56 -10.42 -1.91
C SER A 251 -20.49 -10.87 -3.36
N PHE A 252 -19.69 -11.90 -3.70
CA PHE A 252 -19.59 -12.47 -5.05
C PHE A 252 -20.26 -13.85 -5.18
N ASP A 253 -21.07 -14.27 -4.20
CA ASP A 253 -21.73 -15.58 -4.18
C ASP A 253 -20.74 -16.77 -4.27
N LEU A 254 -19.51 -16.56 -3.81
CA LEU A 254 -18.45 -17.57 -3.85
C LEU A 254 -18.50 -18.43 -2.58
N PHE A 255 -19.34 -19.46 -2.57
CA PHE A 255 -19.48 -20.42 -1.47
C PHE A 255 -18.39 -21.49 -1.52
N SER A 256 -17.43 -21.42 -0.61
CA SER A 256 -16.45 -22.48 -0.33
C SER A 256 -15.91 -22.28 1.09
N THR A 257 -15.38 -23.33 1.70
CA THR A 257 -14.85 -23.26 3.06
C THR A 257 -13.73 -22.22 3.15
N PRO A 258 -13.68 -21.37 4.20
CA PRO A 258 -12.54 -20.52 4.45
C PRO A 258 -11.30 -21.41 4.59
N ASN A 259 -10.16 -20.98 4.05
CA ASN A 259 -8.91 -21.66 4.35
C ASN A 259 -8.53 -21.37 5.81
N THR A 260 -9.00 -22.22 6.72
CA THR A 260 -8.76 -22.10 8.17
C THR A 260 -7.44 -22.72 8.60
N GLU A 261 -6.73 -23.39 7.68
CA GLU A 261 -5.57 -24.23 8.01
C GLU A 261 -4.35 -23.43 8.53
N ASP A 262 -4.33 -22.10 8.33
CA ASP A 262 -3.10 -21.31 8.50
C ASP A 262 -3.16 -20.23 9.61
N LEU A 263 -4.12 -20.35 10.55
CA LEU A 263 -4.31 -19.40 11.66
C LEU A 263 -3.39 -19.66 12.87
N ASN A 264 -2.59 -20.72 12.84
CA ASN A 264 -1.68 -21.13 13.93
C ASN A 264 -0.20 -20.96 13.59
N PHE A 265 0.12 -20.19 12.55
CA PHE A 265 1.49 -20.01 12.09
C PHE A 265 2.35 -19.12 13.00
N GLN A 266 3.67 -19.37 13.06
CA GLN A 266 4.67 -18.63 13.85
C GLN A 266 5.79 -18.05 12.96
N LEU A 267 5.84 -16.72 12.75
CA LEU A 267 6.98 -16.08 12.05
C LEU A 267 8.23 -16.08 13.00
N PRO A 268 9.36 -15.39 12.69
CA PRO A 268 10.44 -15.25 13.65
C PRO A 268 9.93 -14.78 15.00
N ASP A 269 10.50 -15.38 16.06
CA ASP A 269 10.17 -15.05 17.43
C ASP A 269 10.21 -13.54 17.65
N ALA A 270 9.14 -13.02 18.22
CA ALA A 270 8.99 -11.59 18.36
C ALA A 270 10.05 -11.00 19.28
N ASP A 271 10.52 -11.76 20.29
CA ASP A 271 11.63 -11.31 21.14
C ASP A 271 12.93 -11.19 20.33
N ALA A 272 13.21 -12.13 19.43
CA ALA A 272 14.33 -12.03 18.49
C ALA A 272 14.21 -10.82 17.55
N PHE A 273 13.00 -10.51 17.05
CA PHE A 273 12.79 -9.32 16.21
C PHE A 273 12.95 -8.00 17.00
N ILE A 274 12.50 -7.94 18.26
CA ILE A 274 12.70 -6.76 19.13
C ILE A 274 14.20 -6.51 19.32
N GLN A 275 15.00 -7.56 19.57
CA GLN A 275 16.46 -7.46 19.68
C GLN A 275 17.09 -6.96 18.38
N GLU A 276 16.71 -7.58 17.24
CA GLU A 276 17.20 -7.17 15.92
C GLU A 276 16.91 -5.69 15.63
N LEU A 277 15.68 -5.24 15.89
CA LEU A 277 15.28 -3.86 15.65
C LEU A 277 16.02 -2.88 16.57
N ALA A 278 16.21 -3.23 17.84
CA ALA A 278 16.98 -2.42 18.78
C ALA A 278 18.45 -2.29 18.33
N GLU A 279 19.09 -3.39 17.96
CA GLU A 279 20.44 -3.37 17.42
C GLU A 279 20.55 -2.55 16.13
N TRP A 280 19.57 -2.67 15.23
CA TRP A 280 19.54 -1.91 14.00
C TRP A 280 19.41 -0.40 14.27
N ILE A 281 18.56 0.00 15.22
CA ILE A 281 18.42 1.40 15.66
C ILE A 281 19.76 1.96 16.14
N ASP A 282 20.53 1.16 16.89
CA ASP A 282 21.84 1.53 17.42
C ASP A 282 22.89 1.63 16.32
N LYS A 283 22.99 0.59 15.47
CA LYS A 283 23.95 0.52 14.36
C LYS A 283 23.76 1.63 13.34
N THR A 284 22.52 2.01 13.05
CA THR A 284 22.19 3.07 12.07
C THR A 284 22.14 4.47 12.68
N TYR A 285 22.23 4.57 14.00
CA TYR A 285 22.06 5.83 14.72
C TYR A 285 20.77 6.53 14.31
N THR A 286 19.68 5.76 14.29
CA THR A 286 18.38 6.20 13.78
C THR A 286 17.90 7.46 14.52
N ALA A 287 17.54 8.49 13.77
CA ALA A 287 17.10 9.80 14.28
C ALA A 287 15.64 10.09 13.88
N ASP A 288 14.87 9.06 13.58
CA ASP A 288 13.46 9.15 13.17
C ASP A 288 12.62 8.31 14.13
N TRP A 289 11.41 8.76 14.42
CA TRP A 289 10.51 8.11 15.39
C TRP A 289 9.89 6.76 14.96
N PRO A 290 9.54 6.50 13.68
CA PRO A 290 8.77 5.30 13.31
C PRO A 290 9.36 3.95 13.75
N PRO A 291 10.69 3.70 13.70
CA PRO A 291 11.26 2.45 14.19
C PRO A 291 11.06 2.25 15.70
N TYR A 292 11.21 3.31 16.50
CA TYR A 292 10.93 3.27 17.95
C TYR A 292 9.44 3.05 18.24
N LEU A 293 8.57 3.65 17.43
CA LEU A 293 7.13 3.43 17.54
C LEU A 293 6.76 1.97 17.21
N CYS A 294 7.35 1.39 16.18
CA CYS A 294 7.20 -0.02 15.84
C CYS A 294 7.59 -0.92 17.03
N LEU A 295 8.77 -0.70 17.59
CA LEU A 295 9.28 -1.40 18.77
C LEU A 295 8.32 -1.28 19.96
N LEU A 296 7.83 -0.07 20.20
CA LEU A 296 6.91 0.24 21.29
C LEU A 296 5.55 -0.47 21.13
N GLU A 297 5.00 -0.54 19.91
CA GLU A 297 3.76 -1.28 19.64
C GLU A 297 3.93 -2.78 19.88
N ILE A 298 5.06 -3.36 19.46
CA ILE A 298 5.35 -4.77 19.66
C ILE A 298 5.44 -5.10 21.15
N ILE A 299 6.27 -4.38 21.91
CA ILE A 299 6.47 -4.61 23.34
C ILE A 299 5.16 -4.48 24.13
N LYS A 300 4.33 -3.48 23.82
CA LYS A 300 3.01 -3.30 24.47
C LYS A 300 2.13 -4.53 24.35
N LEU A 301 2.18 -5.24 23.23
CA LEU A 301 1.30 -6.37 22.98
C LEU A 301 1.88 -7.68 23.50
N ILE A 302 3.20 -7.78 23.56
CA ILE A 302 3.88 -9.03 23.91
C ILE A 302 4.19 -9.14 25.41
N GLY A 303 4.32 -8.02 26.12
CA GLY A 303 4.52 -8.03 27.57
C GLY A 303 5.96 -8.37 27.98
N THR A 304 6.95 -7.88 27.24
CA THR A 304 8.38 -8.04 27.54
C THR A 304 8.82 -7.12 28.70
N ASP A 305 9.73 -7.57 29.57
CA ASP A 305 10.34 -6.72 30.61
C ASP A 305 11.27 -5.67 29.97
N ILE A 306 10.76 -4.45 29.89
CA ILE A 306 11.39 -3.32 29.23
C ILE A 306 12.66 -2.89 29.98
N ASN A 307 12.64 -3.00 31.32
CA ASN A 307 13.73 -2.49 32.16
C ASN A 307 14.99 -3.33 32.00
N SER A 308 14.84 -4.66 31.96
CA SER A 308 15.95 -5.57 31.69
C SER A 308 16.48 -5.37 30.25
N MET A 309 15.57 -5.38 29.27
CA MET A 309 15.93 -5.38 27.86
C MET A 309 16.61 -4.09 27.37
N PHE A 310 16.20 -2.93 27.90
CA PHE A 310 16.71 -1.61 27.46
C PHE A 310 17.55 -0.89 28.53
N SER A 311 18.13 -1.65 29.46
CA SER A 311 19.06 -1.15 30.49
C SER A 311 20.28 -0.42 29.88
N ILE A 312 20.78 -0.92 28.73
CA ILE A 312 21.86 -0.30 27.96
C ILE A 312 21.44 1.09 27.47
N TRP A 313 20.30 1.20 26.78
CA TRP A 313 19.79 2.49 26.28
C TRP A 313 19.60 3.51 27.40
N LYS A 314 19.11 3.07 28.57
CA LYS A 314 18.97 3.93 29.75
C LYS A 314 20.33 4.51 30.17
N SER A 315 21.36 3.67 30.24
CA SER A 315 22.72 4.08 30.62
C SER A 315 23.33 5.01 29.57
N GLU A 316 23.13 4.73 28.29
CA GLU A 316 23.62 5.57 27.18
C GLU A 316 22.99 6.97 27.19
N VAL A 317 21.67 7.05 27.37
CA VAL A 317 20.96 8.34 27.47
C VAL A 317 21.49 9.16 28.64
N GLN A 318 21.66 8.54 29.82
CA GLN A 318 22.22 9.21 31.00
C GLN A 318 23.65 9.70 30.78
N ASN A 319 24.50 8.88 30.17
CA ASN A 319 25.87 9.26 29.85
C ASN A 319 25.93 10.42 28.85
N PHE A 320 25.07 10.41 27.83
CA PHE A 320 24.95 11.50 26.88
C PHE A 320 24.50 12.80 27.56
N GLU A 321 23.44 12.75 28.38
CA GLU A 321 22.94 13.93 29.11
C GLU A 321 23.96 14.50 30.08
N LYS A 322 24.77 13.65 30.73
CA LYS A 322 25.88 14.09 31.61
C LYS A 322 26.94 14.87 30.83
N LYS A 323 27.22 14.48 29.58
CA LYS A 323 28.26 15.11 28.76
C LYS A 323 27.79 16.35 28.00
N HIS A 324 26.55 16.35 27.52
CA HIS A 324 26.05 17.35 26.57
C HIS A 324 24.88 18.20 27.12
N GLY A 325 24.42 17.90 28.34
CA GLY A 325 23.25 18.54 28.95
C GLY A 325 21.96 17.75 28.73
N SER A 326 20.93 18.05 29.51
CA SER A 326 19.67 17.29 29.44
C SER A 326 18.95 17.48 28.10
N ILE A 327 18.47 16.37 27.56
CA ILE A 327 17.65 16.33 26.35
C ILE A 327 16.23 16.77 26.71
N LYS A 328 15.77 17.85 26.07
CA LYS A 328 14.40 18.35 26.17
C LYS A 328 13.53 17.72 25.09
N LEU A 329 12.26 17.49 25.43
CA LEU A 329 11.23 17.04 24.51
C LEU A 329 10.16 18.13 24.41
N GLU A 330 9.87 18.59 23.19
CA GLU A 330 8.77 19.52 22.91
C GLU A 330 7.75 18.79 22.03
N ASN A 331 6.50 18.67 22.48
CA ASN A 331 5.45 17.92 21.77
C ASN A 331 5.87 16.48 21.37
N SER A 332 6.65 15.80 22.23
CA SER A 332 7.24 14.47 21.96
C SER A 332 8.32 14.45 20.87
N TYR A 333 8.91 15.60 20.54
CA TYR A 333 10.07 15.69 19.65
C TYR A 333 11.32 16.10 20.42
N PRO A 334 12.45 15.41 20.25
CA PRO A 334 13.73 15.85 20.78
C PRO A 334 14.14 17.22 20.22
N VAL A 335 14.57 18.11 21.11
CA VAL A 335 15.02 19.45 20.74
C VAL A 335 16.54 19.52 20.81
N VAL A 336 17.16 19.95 19.70
CA VAL A 336 18.60 20.22 19.65
C VAL A 336 18.87 21.62 20.22
N PRO A 337 19.70 21.75 21.27
CA PRO A 337 20.07 23.07 21.80
C PRO A 337 20.76 23.94 20.75
N LYS A 338 20.49 25.25 20.73
CA LYS A 338 21.04 26.21 19.75
C LYS A 338 22.57 26.15 19.62
N GLN A 339 23.28 25.88 20.71
CA GLN A 339 24.74 25.77 20.70
C GLN A 339 25.28 24.57 19.90
N PHE A 340 24.43 23.58 19.60
CA PHE A 340 24.80 22.36 18.88
C PHE A 340 24.18 22.26 17.49
N THR A 341 23.40 23.27 17.03
CA THR A 341 22.73 23.20 15.72
C THR A 341 23.71 23.19 14.55
N ASN A 342 24.91 23.75 14.73
CA ASN A 342 25.95 23.79 13.70
C ASN A 342 26.84 22.52 13.72
N ASP A 343 26.72 21.66 14.73
CA ASP A 343 27.42 20.38 14.80
C ASP A 343 26.45 19.27 14.39
N LEU A 344 26.57 18.83 13.13
CA LEU A 344 25.70 17.80 12.55
C LEU A 344 25.71 16.49 13.33
N LEU A 345 26.87 16.08 13.86
CA LEU A 345 27.01 14.82 14.58
C LEU A 345 26.34 14.91 15.95
N ILE A 346 26.65 15.96 16.72
CA ILE A 346 26.06 16.17 18.04
C ILE A 346 24.55 16.41 17.91
N SER A 347 24.10 17.20 16.93
CA SER A 347 22.70 17.42 16.62
C SER A 347 21.97 16.10 16.35
N LYS A 348 22.51 15.24 15.49
CA LYS A 348 21.94 13.91 15.22
C LYS A 348 21.90 13.04 16.47
N SER A 349 22.95 13.07 17.31
CA SER A 349 22.97 12.37 18.59
C SER A 349 21.88 12.85 19.55
N PHE A 350 21.62 14.16 19.63
CA PHE A 350 20.51 14.69 20.43
C PHE A 350 19.16 14.10 20.01
N ILE A 351 18.92 13.97 18.71
CA ILE A 351 17.68 13.38 18.20
C ILE A 351 17.63 11.88 18.50
N HIS A 352 18.69 11.12 18.20
CA HIS A 352 18.78 9.68 18.45
C HIS A 352 18.56 9.33 19.93
N PHE A 353 19.34 9.93 20.83
CA PHE A 353 19.20 9.70 22.27
C PHE A 353 17.89 10.27 22.82
N GLY A 354 17.37 11.34 22.21
CA GLY A 354 16.07 11.87 22.58
C GLY A 354 14.92 10.92 22.26
N TYR A 355 14.97 10.23 21.13
CA TYR A 355 13.97 9.20 20.81
C TYR A 355 14.14 7.94 21.67
N LYS A 356 15.37 7.53 22.01
CA LYS A 356 15.59 6.51 23.06
C LYS A 356 14.97 6.91 24.39
N LYS A 357 15.19 8.15 24.84
CA LYS A 357 14.61 8.71 26.07
C LYS A 357 13.08 8.72 26.02
N LEU A 358 12.49 9.17 24.91
CA LEU A 358 11.04 9.17 24.70
C LEU A 358 10.48 7.75 24.74
N PHE A 359 11.11 6.81 24.02
CA PHE A 359 10.73 5.41 24.01
C PHE A 359 10.70 4.85 25.44
N LEU A 360 11.80 4.97 26.19
CA LEU A 360 11.92 4.50 27.58
C LEU A 360 10.84 5.13 28.48
N TYR A 361 10.59 6.44 28.34
CA TYR A 361 9.57 7.14 29.11
C TYR A 361 8.15 6.61 28.83
N VAL A 362 7.78 6.46 27.55
CA VAL A 362 6.44 6.00 27.16
C VAL A 362 6.23 4.54 27.52
N ALA A 363 7.27 3.72 27.35
CA ALA A 363 7.27 2.30 27.67
C ALA A 363 7.02 2.08 29.17
N VAL A 364 7.79 2.74 30.05
CA VAL A 364 7.67 2.63 31.52
C VAL A 364 6.35 3.19 32.05
N LYS A 365 5.87 4.33 31.51
CA LYS A 365 4.59 4.93 31.96
C LYS A 365 3.41 3.97 31.75
N LYS A 366 3.46 3.14 30.70
CA LYS A 366 2.39 2.20 30.39
C LYS A 366 2.42 0.92 31.22
N GLU A 367 3.59 0.43 31.63
CA GLU A 367 3.69 -0.67 32.61
C GLU A 367 2.92 -0.36 33.89
N ARG A 368 3.09 0.86 34.42
CA ARG A 368 2.43 1.34 35.65
C ARG A 368 0.92 1.52 35.54
N SER A 369 0.35 1.52 34.33
CA SER A 369 -1.10 1.62 34.12
C SER A 369 -1.77 0.25 33.98
N ARG A 370 -0.98 -0.83 33.89
CA ARG A 370 -1.46 -2.22 33.81
C ARG A 370 -1.32 -2.98 35.13
N SER A 371 -0.40 -2.55 35.99
CA SER A 371 -0.32 -2.89 37.43
C SER A 371 -1.35 -2.10 38.21
#